data_AF-A0A8J4V4W5-F1
#
_entry.id   AF-A0A8J4V4W5-F1
#
_cell.length_a   1.000
_cell.length_b   1.000
_cell.length_c   1.000
_cell.angle_alpha   90.00
_cell.angle_beta   90.00
_cell.angle_gamma   90.00
#
_symmetry.space_group_name_H-M   'P 1'
#
loop_
_entity.id
_entity.type
_entity.pdbx_description
1 polymer ?
#
loop_
_entity_poly.entity_id
_entity_poly.type
_entity_poly.pdbx_seq_one_letter_code
_entity_poly.pdbx_strand_id
1 'polypeptide(L)' 'MGWKEGEGLGSSKSGIADPIMAGNVKIDNLGVGAHNPGDVTLEDDIYEQYKKRMMLGYRYRPNPLNNPRKAYY' A
#
# COMPACT_ATOMS: atom_id res chain seq x y z
N MET A 1 -28.65 22.13 -15.43
CA MET A 1 -28.52 21.25 -14.25
C MET A 1 -28.23 21.97 -12.92
N GLY A 2 -28.19 23.31 -12.84
CA GLY A 2 -28.30 24.08 -11.58
C GLY A 2 -27.19 23.92 -10.51
N TRP A 3 -26.34 22.92 -10.66
CA TRP A 3 -25.21 22.64 -9.79
C TRP A 3 -24.06 23.63 -10.01
N LYS A 4 -23.38 24.00 -8.93
CA LYS A 4 -22.23 24.92 -8.92
C LYS A 4 -21.00 24.19 -8.39
N GLU A 5 -19.84 24.55 -8.92
CA GLU A 5 -18.55 24.03 -8.48
C GLU A 5 -18.37 24.24 -6.96
N GLY A 6 -17.93 23.19 -6.26
CA GLY A 6 -17.76 23.17 -4.80
C GLY A 6 -19.03 22.90 -3.99
N GLU A 7 -20.23 22.86 -4.60
CA GLU A 7 -21.45 22.48 -3.88
C GLU A 7 -21.63 20.95 -3.86
N GLY A 8 -22.05 20.43 -2.71
CA GLY A 8 -22.44 19.04 -2.56
C GLY A 8 -23.66 18.68 -3.42
N LEU A 9 -23.78 17.41 -3.80
CA LEU A 9 -24.96 16.90 -4.49
C LEU A 9 -26.14 16.69 -3.52
N GLY A 10 -27.36 16.55 -4.06
CA GLY A 10 -28.59 16.33 -3.29
C GLY A 10 -29.43 17.60 -3.09
N SER A 11 -30.68 17.43 -2.63
CA SER A 11 -31.64 18.54 -2.48
C SER A 11 -31.19 19.61 -1.48
N SER A 12 -30.45 19.23 -0.45
CA SER A 12 -29.88 20.14 0.56
C SER A 12 -28.46 20.61 0.23
N LYS A 13 -27.89 20.18 -0.90
CA LYS A 13 -26.49 20.45 -1.31
C LYS A 13 -25.43 20.02 -0.28
N SER A 14 -25.76 19.05 0.58
CA SER A 14 -24.90 18.58 1.67
C SER A 14 -24.15 17.30 1.32
N GLY A 15 -24.24 16.82 0.07
CA GLY A 15 -23.45 15.69 -0.39
C GLY A 15 -21.95 16.00 -0.38
N ILE A 16 -21.15 14.93 -0.40
CA ILE A 16 -19.70 15.05 -0.53
C ILE A 16 -19.35 15.77 -1.85
N ALA A 17 -18.57 16.84 -1.75
CA ALA A 17 -18.08 17.60 -2.90
C ALA A 17 -16.76 17.02 -3.45
N ASP A 18 -15.90 16.51 -2.57
CA ASP A 18 -14.59 15.95 -2.93
C ASP A 18 -14.61 14.42 -2.97
N PRO A 19 -13.98 13.77 -3.96
CA PRO A 19 -13.92 12.31 -3.98
C PRO A 19 -13.25 11.76 -2.71
N ILE A 20 -13.83 10.70 -2.16
CA ILE A 20 -13.20 9.95 -1.08
C ILE A 20 -12.14 9.01 -1.65
N MET A 21 -10.98 8.96 -1.01
CA MET A 21 -10.01 7.91 -1.28
C MET A 21 -10.59 6.59 -0.77
N ALA A 22 -10.69 5.59 -1.64
CA ALA A 22 -10.81 4.22 -1.18
C ALA A 22 -9.53 3.95 -0.36
N GLY A 23 -9.68 3.65 0.93
CA GLY A 23 -8.55 3.36 1.83
C GLY A 23 -7.73 2.16 1.33
N ASN A 24 -6.84 1.63 2.17
CA ASN A 24 -6.03 0.45 1.79
C ASN A 24 -6.90 -0.68 1.21
N VAL A 25 -6.79 -0.87 -0.10
CA VAL A 25 -7.47 -1.94 -0.81
C VAL A 25 -6.79 -3.25 -0.41
N LYS A 26 -7.59 -4.28 -0.10
CA LYS A 26 -7.05 -5.62 0.17
C LYS A 26 -6.30 -6.11 -1.07
N ILE A 27 -5.00 -6.30 -0.92
CA ILE A 27 -4.17 -6.95 -1.93
C ILE A 27 -4.03 -8.42 -1.50
N ASP A 28 -4.06 -9.35 -2.45
CA ASP A 28 -3.72 -10.77 -2.22
C ASP A 28 -4.58 -11.53 -1.19
N ASN A 29 -5.88 -11.20 -1.05
CA ASN A 29 -6.80 -11.84 -0.09
C ASN A 29 -6.34 -11.77 1.38
N LEU A 30 -5.46 -10.82 1.69
CA LEU A 30 -4.95 -10.65 3.04
C LEU A 30 -6.06 -10.25 4.03
N GLY A 31 -5.91 -10.71 5.27
CA GLY A 31 -6.79 -10.33 6.37
C GLY A 31 -6.75 -8.82 6.66
N VAL A 32 -7.79 -8.30 7.32
CA VAL A 32 -7.76 -6.91 7.80
C VAL A 32 -6.59 -6.76 8.79
N GLY A 33 -5.73 -5.74 8.59
CA GLY A 33 -4.54 -5.53 9.42
C GLY A 33 -3.34 -6.41 9.06
N ALA A 34 -3.43 -7.23 8.01
CA ALA A 34 -2.26 -7.94 7.51
C ALA A 34 -1.23 -6.95 6.94
N HIS A 35 0.01 -7.09 7.38
CA HIS A 35 1.16 -6.37 6.84
C HIS A 35 2.15 -7.40 6.29
N ASN A 36 2.97 -7.02 5.30
CA ASN A 36 4.06 -7.91 4.92
C ASN A 36 5.16 -7.79 5.97
N PRO A 37 5.64 -8.90 6.56
CA PRO A 37 6.71 -8.85 7.55
C PRO A 37 8.03 -8.28 7.00
N GLY A 38 8.18 -8.23 5.67
CA GLY A 38 9.31 -7.59 5.00
C GLY A 38 9.20 -6.07 4.82
N ASP A 39 8.06 -5.45 5.16
CA ASP A 39 7.86 -4.01 5.04
C ASP A 39 8.65 -3.27 6.13
N VAL A 40 9.40 -2.26 5.72
CA VAL A 40 10.21 -1.41 6.59
C VAL A 40 9.29 -0.41 7.27
N THR A 41 9.24 -0.42 8.60
CA THR A 41 8.46 0.53 9.40
C THR A 41 9.39 1.51 10.13
N LEU A 42 8.83 2.63 10.59
CA LEU A 42 9.58 3.62 11.39
C LEU A 42 9.88 3.12 12.81
N GLU A 43 9.17 2.08 13.25
CA GLU A 43 9.32 1.46 14.58
C GLU A 43 10.42 0.39 14.60
N ASP A 44 10.88 -0.05 13.43
CA ASP A 44 11.98 -1.01 13.30
C ASP A 44 13.29 -0.41 13.81
N ASP A 45 14.06 -1.19 14.57
CA ASP A 45 15.43 -0.82 14.90
C ASP A 45 16.32 -0.76 13.64
N ILE A 46 17.53 -0.20 13.79
CA ILE A 46 18.46 -0.01 12.66
C ILE A 46 18.83 -1.35 11.99
N TYR A 47 18.91 -2.44 12.76
CA TYR A 47 19.28 -3.76 12.26
C TYR A 47 18.12 -4.43 11.50
N GLU A 48 16.91 -4.36 12.02
CA GLU A 48 15.71 -4.87 11.35
C GLU A 48 15.41 -4.09 10.07
N GLN A 49 15.56 -2.76 10.08
CA GLN A 49 15.47 -1.95 8.86
C GLN A 49 16.49 -2.39 7.81
N TYR A 50 17.75 -2.59 8.21
CA TYR A 50 18.81 -3.05 7.30
C TYR A 50 18.47 -4.42 6.69
N LYS A 51 18.07 -5.38 7.53
CA LYS A 51 17.70 -6.73 7.11
C LYS A 51 16.52 -6.72 6.14
N LYS A 52 15.43 -6.01 6.46
CA LYS A 52 14.25 -5.87 5.59
C LYS A 52 14.59 -5.23 4.25
N ARG A 53 15.39 -4.16 4.24
CA ARG A 53 15.88 -3.52 3.00
C ARG A 53 16.72 -4.45 2.14
N MET A 54 17.63 -5.22 2.75
CA MET A 54 18.45 -6.21 2.04
C MET A 54 17.60 -7.31 1.41
N MET A 55 16.57 -7.80 2.11
CA MET A 55 15.63 -8.80 1.58
C MET A 55 14.87 -8.27 0.37
N LEU A 56 14.32 -7.06 0.44
CA LEU A 56 13.62 -6.42 -0.70
C LEU A 56 14.56 -6.23 -1.90
N GLY A 57 15.81 -5.81 -1.65
CA GLY A 57 16.83 -5.68 -2.70
C GLY A 57 17.17 -7.02 -3.37
N TYR A 58 17.06 -8.15 -2.68
CA TYR A 58 17.23 -9.47 -3.30
C TYR A 58 16.05 -9.87 -4.19
N ARG A 59 14.81 -9.53 -3.78
CA ARG A 59 13.58 -9.84 -4.56
C ARG A 59 13.57 -9.14 -5.92
N TYR A 60 13.98 -7.88 -6.01
CA TYR A 60 13.83 -7.06 -7.23
C TYR A 60 15.07 -6.95 -8.13
N ARG A 61 16.23 -7.47 -7.72
CA ARG A 61 17.42 -7.45 -8.59
C ARG A 61 17.18 -8.26 -9.88
N PRO A 62 17.86 -7.98 -10.99
CA PRO A 62 17.85 -8.86 -12.16
C PRO A 62 18.38 -10.27 -11.82
N ASN A 63 17.82 -11.34 -12.40
CA ASN A 63 18.33 -12.70 -12.27
C ASN A 63 18.87 -13.22 -13.60
N PRO A 64 20.17 -13.03 -13.92
CA PRO A 64 20.73 -13.48 -15.19
C PRO A 64 20.77 -15.01 -15.34
N LEU A 65 20.69 -15.75 -14.23
CA LEU A 65 20.74 -17.22 -14.21
C LEU A 65 19.35 -17.88 -14.27
N ASN A 66 18.27 -17.08 -14.23
CA ASN A 66 16.87 -17.50 -14.22
C ASN A 66 16.54 -18.68 -13.27
N ASN A 67 17.32 -18.85 -12.20
CA ASN A 67 17.10 -19.89 -11.21
C ASN A 67 16.03 -19.45 -10.19
N PRO A 68 15.33 -20.39 -9.52
CA PRO A 68 14.35 -20.05 -8.49
C PRO A 68 14.99 -19.26 -7.36
N ARG A 69 14.36 -18.13 -6.97
CA ARG A 69 14.77 -17.37 -5.79
C ARG A 69 14.21 -18.02 -4.54
N LYS A 70 15.05 -18.16 -3.51
CA LYS A 70 14.59 -18.57 -2.20
C LYS A 70 13.66 -17.50 -1.64
N ALA A 71 12.42 -17.87 -1.34
CA ALA A 71 11.49 -16.99 -0.66
C ALA A 71 11.86 -16.96 0.82
N TYR A 72 12.40 -15.84 1.28
CA TYR A 72 12.55 -15.57 2.71
C TYR A 72 11.24 -14.93 3.15
N TYR A 73 10.34 -15.73 3.68
CA TYR A 73 9.16 -15.29 4.45
C TYR A 73 9.29 -15.85 5.86
#